data_AF-A0AAV0TCE2-F1
#
_entry.id   AF-A0AAV0TCE2-F1
#
_cell.length_a   1.000
_cell.length_b   1.000
_cell.length_c   1.000
_cell.angle_alpha   90.00
_cell.angle_beta   90.00
_cell.angle_gamma   90.00
#
_symmetry.space_group_name_H-M   'P 1'
#
loop_
_entity.id
_entity.type
_entity.pdbx_description
1 polymer ?
#
loop_
_entity_poly.entity_id
_entity_poly.type
_entity_poly.pdbx_seq_one_letter_code
_entity_poly.pdbx_strand_id
1 'polypeptide(L)'
;MSETAVSVIRVLAACSCAVMVLSPSILMYRIFKQKDVGAASVIPLVALFVNCHAWSVYGYMTHDWVPIFWIYFPGEAVAIVFLSVYWKCTTHRRYVTRVLLVALALLALFSSYAVVGGLGYTNQSQEGVHAVIGAIADVCAMCMYAAPMEKLLQVLKYKSAAFLNSHMVIAGLTNNCLWCAYGILTANWFIIAPAIVFTTLNSFTLVLCVLYDPKTHPLPDDFHRQQTTSNGPPALASESTSKMSAISHKAESTAPSPAFEAILSPLTSIHVAKETAWS
;
A
#
# COMPACT_ATOMS: atom_id res chain seq x y z
N MET A 1 27.49 10.23 21.27
CA MET A 1 26.74 11.17 20.42
C MET A 1 26.15 12.25 21.32
N SER A 2 26.12 13.51 20.90
CA SER A 2 25.53 14.58 21.72
C SER A 2 24.02 14.35 21.88
N GLU A 3 23.47 14.58 23.07
CA GLU A 3 22.03 14.46 23.35
C GLU A 3 21.18 15.30 22.38
N THR A 4 21.75 16.41 21.91
CA THR A 4 21.18 17.27 20.87
C THR A 4 20.98 16.52 19.55
N ALA A 5 21.97 15.73 19.09
CA ALA A 5 21.85 14.98 17.84
C ALA A 5 20.74 13.93 17.91
N VAL A 6 20.60 13.25 19.05
CA VAL A 6 19.51 12.27 19.28
C VAL A 6 18.15 12.96 19.23
N SER A 7 18.03 14.12 19.87
CA SER A 7 16.77 14.88 19.90
C SER A 7 16.37 15.37 18.51
N VAL A 8 17.34 15.86 17.71
CA VAL A 8 17.10 16.28 16.31
C VAL A 8 16.60 15.11 15.47
N ILE A 9 17.22 13.94 15.57
CA ILE A 9 16.81 12.74 14.83
C ILE A 9 15.40 12.31 15.22
N ARG A 10 15.05 12.35 16.52
CA ARG A 10 13.70 12.02 17.01
C ARG A 10 12.64 12.96 16.41
N VAL A 11 12.90 14.26 16.39
CA VAL A 11 11.97 15.25 15.83
C VAL A 11 11.81 15.05 14.32
N LEU A 12 12.91 14.84 13.59
CA LEU A 12 12.86 14.59 12.15
C LEU A 12 12.10 13.30 11.81
N ALA A 13 12.34 12.22 12.56
CA ALA A 13 11.62 10.94 12.39
C ALA A 13 10.12 11.13 12.66
N ALA A 14 9.76 11.82 13.76
CA ALA A 14 8.36 12.11 14.09
C ALA A 14 7.66 12.93 12.98
N CYS A 15 8.31 13.99 12.48
CA CYS A 15 7.80 14.80 11.38
C CYS A 15 7.61 13.98 10.10
N SER A 16 8.59 13.13 9.75
CA SER A 16 8.51 12.28 8.57
C SER A 16 7.36 11.27 8.68
N CYS A 17 7.22 10.61 9.83
CA CYS A 17 6.09 9.74 10.11
C CYS A 17 4.75 10.46 10.03
N ALA A 18 4.65 11.70 10.55
CA ALA A 18 3.42 12.48 10.47
C ALA A 18 2.96 12.66 9.02
N VAL A 19 3.89 13.04 8.15
CA VAL A 19 3.62 13.21 6.72
C VAL A 19 3.16 11.90 6.09
N MET A 20 3.78 10.77 6.44
CA MET A 20 3.38 9.45 5.91
C MET A 20 1.98 9.05 6.37
N VAL A 21 1.67 9.21 7.66
CA VAL A 21 0.34 8.92 8.23
C VAL A 21 -0.74 9.80 7.59
N LEU A 22 -0.40 11.07 7.31
CA LEU A 22 -1.30 12.02 6.65
C LEU A 22 -1.35 11.88 5.13
N SER A 23 -0.52 11.04 4.50
CA SER A 23 -0.50 10.90 3.04
C SER A 23 -1.85 10.49 2.40
N PRO A 24 -2.71 9.65 3.03
CA PRO A 24 -4.01 9.30 2.46
C PRO A 24 -5.02 10.46 2.49
N SER A 25 -4.73 11.59 3.16
CA SER A 25 -5.66 12.73 3.29
C SER A 25 -6.17 13.23 1.95
N ILE A 26 -5.29 13.31 0.95
CA ILE A 26 -5.63 13.78 -0.40
C ILE A 26 -6.65 12.83 -1.05
N LEU A 27 -6.42 11.53 -0.92
CA LEU A 27 -7.33 10.50 -1.42
C LEU A 27 -8.68 10.55 -0.69
N MET A 28 -8.67 10.68 0.64
CA MET A 28 -9.89 10.75 1.43
C MET A 28 -10.71 12.01 1.13
N TYR A 29 -10.04 13.15 0.93
CA TYR A 29 -10.69 14.39 0.50
C TYR A 29 -11.37 14.22 -0.87
N ARG A 30 -10.70 13.58 -1.83
CA ARG A 30 -11.27 13.25 -3.14
C ARG A 30 -12.50 12.35 -3.00
N ILE A 31 -12.41 11.27 -2.24
CA ILE A 31 -13.53 10.34 -1.99
C ILE A 31 -14.71 11.08 -1.33
N PHE A 32 -14.44 11.92 -0.34
CA PHE A 32 -15.48 12.69 0.34
C PHE A 32 -16.23 13.65 -0.60
N LYS A 33 -15.51 14.27 -1.55
CA LYS A 33 -16.08 15.19 -2.54
C LYS A 33 -16.85 14.43 -3.64
N GLN A 34 -16.32 13.30 -4.09
CA GLN A 34 -16.91 12.48 -5.16
C GLN A 34 -18.06 11.59 -4.65
N LYS A 35 -18.16 11.37 -3.34
CA LYS A 35 -19.11 10.45 -2.69
C LYS A 35 -19.01 9.02 -3.23
N ASP A 36 -17.85 8.68 -3.77
CA ASP A 36 -17.54 7.38 -4.34
C ASP A 36 -16.08 7.05 -4.01
N VAL A 37 -15.85 5.80 -3.60
CA VAL A 37 -14.52 5.25 -3.34
C VAL A 37 -13.81 4.81 -4.61
N GLY A 38 -14.55 4.58 -5.71
CA GLY A 38 -14.01 4.07 -6.96
C GLY A 38 -13.23 2.77 -6.77
N ALA A 39 -12.04 2.69 -7.36
CA ALA A 39 -11.15 1.53 -7.27
C ALA A 39 -10.24 1.52 -6.01
N ALA A 40 -10.43 2.44 -5.07
CA ALA A 40 -9.59 2.50 -3.86
C ALA A 40 -9.93 1.34 -2.91
N SER A 41 -8.93 0.55 -2.51
CA SER A 41 -9.10 -0.52 -1.52
C SER A 41 -9.15 0.03 -0.09
N VAL A 42 -9.93 -0.62 0.78
CA VAL A 42 -10.00 -0.32 2.22
C VAL A 42 -8.79 -0.86 3.00
N ILE A 43 -8.13 -1.89 2.45
CA ILE A 43 -7.08 -2.64 3.14
C ILE A 43 -5.91 -1.75 3.61
N PRO A 44 -5.38 -0.81 2.80
CA PRO A 44 -4.31 0.08 3.26
C PRO A 44 -4.72 1.00 4.42
N LEU A 45 -5.99 1.42 4.48
CA LEU A 45 -6.50 2.25 5.58
C LEU A 45 -6.64 1.45 6.87
N VAL A 46 -7.11 0.20 6.77
CA VAL A 46 -7.20 -0.71 7.94
C VAL A 46 -5.80 -1.06 8.43
N ALA A 47 -4.87 -1.34 7.53
CA ALA A 47 -3.48 -1.62 7.87
C ALA A 47 -2.81 -0.42 8.55
N LEU A 48 -3.06 0.81 8.07
CA LEU A 48 -2.60 2.04 8.72
C LEU A 48 -3.16 2.17 10.14
N PHE A 49 -4.46 1.94 10.33
CA PHE A 49 -5.10 1.97 11.64
C PHE A 49 -4.49 0.94 12.61
N VAL A 50 -4.35 -0.31 12.17
CA VAL A 50 -3.73 -1.39 12.97
C VAL A 50 -2.28 -1.04 13.33
N ASN A 51 -1.51 -0.51 12.38
CA ASN A 51 -0.13 -0.10 12.62
C ASN A 51 -0.04 1.05 13.64
N CYS A 52 -0.87 2.08 13.50
CA CYS A 52 -0.93 3.18 14.48
C CYS A 52 -1.28 2.67 15.87
N HIS A 53 -2.26 1.78 16.01
CA HIS A 53 -2.62 1.22 17.30
C HIS A 53 -1.46 0.41 17.92
N ALA A 54 -0.85 -0.48 17.14
CA ALA A 54 0.24 -1.34 17.61
C ALA A 54 1.44 -0.55 18.14
N TRP A 55 1.89 0.46 17.39
CA TRP A 55 3.00 1.32 17.81
C TRP A 55 2.64 2.27 18.95
N SER A 56 1.38 2.70 19.06
CA SER A 56 0.91 3.50 20.20
C SER A 56 0.98 2.70 21.49
N VAL A 57 0.50 1.46 21.48
CA VAL A 57 0.58 0.55 22.64
C VAL A 57 2.04 0.26 22.99
N TYR A 58 2.88 -0.03 22.00
CA TYR A 58 4.31 -0.25 22.21
C TYR A 58 4.98 0.95 22.89
N GLY A 59 4.83 2.16 22.32
CA GLY A 59 5.44 3.38 22.86
C GLY A 59 4.92 3.75 24.24
N TYR A 60 3.67 3.42 24.56
CA TYR A 60 3.13 3.59 25.92
C TYR A 60 3.83 2.66 26.92
N MET A 61 4.02 1.38 26.57
CA MET A 61 4.61 0.38 27.46
C MET A 61 6.12 0.55 27.66
N THR A 62 6.85 0.91 26.60
CA THR A 62 8.30 1.16 26.71
C THR A 62 8.64 2.55 27.25
N HIS A 63 7.63 3.38 27.54
CA HIS A 63 7.79 4.79 27.89
C HIS A 63 8.52 5.63 26.82
N ASP A 64 8.48 5.20 25.55
CA ASP A 64 9.03 5.92 24.41
C ASP A 64 8.05 6.99 23.90
N TRP A 65 7.88 8.04 24.71
CA TRP A 65 6.93 9.12 24.46
C TRP A 65 7.16 9.84 23.12
N VAL A 66 8.42 10.17 22.82
CA VAL A 66 8.84 10.84 21.57
C VAL A 66 10.03 10.05 20.99
N PRO A 67 9.93 9.50 19.77
CA PRO A 67 9.01 9.87 18.69
C PRO A 67 7.76 8.98 18.54
N ILE A 68 7.65 7.86 19.26
CA ILE A 68 6.69 6.77 18.95
C ILE A 68 5.28 7.07 19.45
N PHE A 69 5.08 7.22 20.77
CA PHE A 69 3.72 7.33 21.32
C PHE A 69 2.97 8.54 20.74
N TRP A 70 3.58 9.73 20.80
CA TRP A 70 2.92 10.97 20.39
C TRP A 70 2.70 11.11 18.88
N ILE A 71 3.32 10.28 18.04
CA ILE A 71 3.03 10.29 16.61
C ILE A 71 1.88 9.33 16.26
N TYR A 72 1.93 8.13 16.81
CA TYR A 72 0.99 7.08 16.42
C TYR A 72 -0.37 7.23 17.10
N PHE A 73 -0.42 7.77 18.32
CA PHE A 73 -1.69 7.94 19.04
C PHE A 73 -2.63 8.94 18.34
N PRO A 74 -2.20 10.17 17.97
CA PRO A 74 -3.01 11.04 17.11
C PRO A 74 -3.23 10.43 15.71
N GLY A 75 -2.25 9.69 15.19
CA GLY A 75 -2.36 8.98 13.91
C GLY A 75 -3.49 7.96 13.88
N GLU A 76 -3.75 7.28 15.00
CA GLU A 76 -4.88 6.36 15.16
C GLU A 76 -6.22 7.10 14.99
N ALA A 77 -6.37 8.26 15.64
CA ALA A 77 -7.58 9.08 15.49
C ALA A 77 -7.77 9.54 14.04
N VAL A 78 -6.70 9.95 13.36
CA VAL A 78 -6.73 10.30 11.93
C VAL A 78 -7.15 9.10 11.07
N ALA A 79 -6.61 7.91 11.33
CA ALA A 79 -6.95 6.69 10.61
C ALA A 79 -8.43 6.31 10.82
N ILE A 80 -8.98 6.50 12.01
CA ILE A 80 -10.42 6.32 12.29
C ILE A 80 -11.27 7.29 11.45
N VAL A 81 -10.83 8.55 11.32
CA VAL A 81 -11.52 9.54 10.45
C VAL A 81 -11.50 9.08 9.00
N PHE A 82 -10.34 8.63 8.48
CA PHE A 82 -10.23 8.12 7.12
C PHE A 82 -11.14 6.91 6.87
N LEU A 83 -11.15 5.94 7.79
CA LEU A 83 -12.03 4.77 7.73
C LEU A 83 -13.51 5.15 7.78
N SER A 84 -13.86 6.15 8.59
CA SER A 84 -15.24 6.65 8.68
C SER A 84 -15.70 7.31 7.38
N VAL A 85 -14.84 8.11 6.75
CA VAL A 85 -15.11 8.72 5.44
C VAL A 85 -15.26 7.65 4.36
N TYR A 86 -14.35 6.67 4.34
CA TYR A 86 -14.37 5.56 3.39
C TYR A 86 -15.64 4.71 3.54
N TRP A 87 -16.02 4.33 4.76
CA TRP A 87 -17.26 3.59 5.02
C TRP A 87 -18.48 4.36 4.52
N LYS A 88 -18.58 5.66 4.81
CA LYS A 88 -19.73 6.45 4.38
C LYS A 88 -19.90 6.47 2.85
N CYS A 89 -18.80 6.51 2.11
CA CYS A 89 -18.80 6.64 0.65
C CYS A 89 -18.76 5.29 -0.10
N THR A 90 -18.47 4.17 0.57
CA THR A 90 -18.44 2.86 -0.10
C THR A 90 -19.83 2.24 -0.27
N THR A 91 -20.03 1.54 -1.37
CA THR A 91 -21.19 0.68 -1.64
C THR A 91 -21.07 -0.68 -0.94
N HIS A 92 -19.83 -1.18 -0.75
CA HIS A 92 -19.55 -2.51 -0.17
C HIS A 92 -19.43 -2.49 1.37
N ARG A 93 -20.39 -1.83 2.05
CA ARG A 93 -20.33 -1.61 3.51
C ARG A 93 -20.18 -2.90 4.31
N ARG A 94 -20.90 -3.97 3.96
CA ARG A 94 -20.83 -5.26 4.65
C ARG A 94 -19.42 -5.86 4.65
N TYR A 95 -18.71 -5.76 3.53
CA TYR A 95 -17.33 -6.22 3.42
C TYR A 95 -16.41 -5.38 4.31
N VAL A 96 -16.50 -4.05 4.20
CA VAL A 96 -15.69 -3.12 5.02
C VAL A 96 -15.93 -3.31 6.51
N THR A 97 -17.19 -3.41 6.93
CA THR A 97 -17.54 -3.66 8.34
C THR A 97 -16.97 -4.99 8.82
N ARG A 98 -17.05 -6.07 8.02
CA ARG A 98 -16.45 -7.36 8.40
C ARG A 98 -14.94 -7.25 8.58
N VAL A 99 -14.24 -6.61 7.65
CA VAL A 99 -12.78 -6.39 7.75
C VAL A 99 -12.44 -5.56 9.00
N LEU A 100 -13.20 -4.50 9.27
CA LEU A 100 -13.02 -3.67 10.46
C LEU A 100 -13.30 -4.43 11.75
N LEU A 101 -14.35 -5.25 11.81
CA LEU A 101 -14.65 -6.05 12.99
C LEU A 101 -13.55 -7.07 13.28
N VAL A 102 -13.02 -7.74 12.25
CA VAL A 102 -11.88 -8.65 12.41
C VAL A 102 -10.65 -7.88 12.89
N ALA A 103 -10.33 -6.73 12.30
CA ALA A 103 -9.22 -5.90 12.73
C ALA A 103 -9.38 -5.44 14.19
N LEU A 104 -10.56 -4.95 14.58
CA LEU A 104 -10.86 -4.53 15.95
C LEU A 104 -10.77 -5.70 16.95
N ALA A 105 -11.22 -6.90 16.57
CA ALA A 105 -11.10 -8.08 17.40
C ALA A 105 -9.62 -8.48 17.63
N LEU A 106 -8.81 -8.42 16.58
CA LEU A 106 -7.36 -8.68 16.68
C LEU A 106 -6.65 -7.61 17.53
N LEU A 107 -7.01 -6.34 17.34
CA LEU A 107 -6.47 -5.25 18.15
C LEU A 107 -6.88 -5.40 19.62
N ALA A 108 -8.15 -5.69 19.91
CA ALA A 108 -8.62 -5.91 21.27
C ALA A 108 -7.87 -7.08 21.95
N LEU A 109 -7.63 -8.17 21.23
CA LEU A 109 -6.81 -9.28 21.74
C LEU A 109 -5.38 -8.81 22.04
N PHE A 110 -4.76 -8.09 21.11
CA PHE A 110 -3.41 -7.52 21.28
C PHE A 110 -3.34 -6.55 22.47
N SER A 111 -4.25 -5.59 22.59
CA SER A 111 -4.30 -4.64 23.71
C SER A 111 -4.57 -5.36 25.03
N SER A 112 -5.43 -6.40 25.04
CA SER A 112 -5.68 -7.19 26.24
C SER A 112 -4.42 -7.92 26.71
N TYR A 113 -3.65 -8.50 25.79
CA TYR A 113 -2.35 -9.09 26.10
C TYR A 113 -1.37 -8.05 26.64
N ALA A 114 -1.32 -6.86 26.03
CA ALA A 114 -0.49 -5.75 26.49
C ALA A 114 -0.83 -5.31 27.92
N VAL A 115 -2.11 -5.17 28.25
CA VAL A 115 -2.57 -4.80 29.60
C VAL A 115 -2.26 -5.92 30.61
N VAL A 116 -2.61 -7.17 30.31
CA VAL A 116 -2.36 -8.32 31.21
C VAL A 116 -0.86 -8.52 31.43
N GLY A 117 -0.06 -8.34 30.38
CA GLY A 117 1.40 -8.40 30.42
C GLY A 117 2.02 -7.27 31.24
N GLY A 118 1.58 -6.02 31.01
CA GLY A 118 2.06 -4.86 31.77
C GLY A 118 1.72 -4.93 33.25
N LEU A 119 0.56 -5.50 33.61
CA LEU A 119 0.15 -5.75 34.98
C LEU A 119 0.89 -6.93 35.65
N GLY A 120 1.71 -7.69 34.91
CA GLY A 120 2.53 -8.77 35.46
C GLY A 120 1.81 -10.12 35.62
N TYR A 121 0.59 -10.28 35.10
CA TYR A 121 -0.18 -11.52 35.21
C TYR A 121 0.29 -12.62 34.24
N THR A 122 1.20 -12.31 33.31
CA THR A 122 1.68 -13.26 32.28
C THR A 122 2.85 -14.14 32.75
N ASN A 123 3.32 -14.00 33.99
CA ASN A 123 4.55 -14.65 34.52
C ASN A 123 5.80 -14.39 33.66
N GLN A 124 5.78 -13.36 32.81
CA GLN A 124 6.91 -12.93 31.97
C GLN A 124 7.59 -11.71 32.60
N SER A 125 8.88 -11.52 32.30
CA SER A 125 9.55 -10.26 32.63
C SER A 125 8.94 -9.12 31.82
N GLN A 126 8.98 -7.91 32.37
CA GLN A 126 8.50 -6.70 31.67
C GLN A 126 9.20 -6.53 30.31
N GLU A 127 10.51 -6.78 30.25
CA GLU A 127 11.27 -6.77 29.00
C GLU A 127 10.80 -7.83 27.99
N GLY A 128 10.41 -9.02 28.46
CA GLY A 128 9.86 -10.07 27.60
C GLY A 128 8.52 -9.67 26.98
N VAL A 129 7.64 -9.05 27.76
CA VAL A 129 6.36 -8.51 27.27
C VAL A 129 6.60 -7.41 26.24
N HIS A 130 7.53 -6.47 26.51
CA HIS A 130 7.89 -5.41 25.57
C HIS A 130 8.43 -5.97 24.25
N ALA A 131 9.26 -7.02 24.31
CA ALA A 131 9.80 -7.68 23.13
C ALA A 131 8.71 -8.34 22.27
N VAL A 132 7.75 -9.04 22.88
CA VAL A 132 6.64 -9.66 22.14
C VAL A 132 5.75 -8.61 21.47
N ILE A 133 5.43 -7.53 22.18
CA ILE A 133 4.59 -6.45 21.66
C ILE A 133 5.29 -5.70 20.53
N GLY A 134 6.58 -5.41 20.69
CA GLY A 134 7.41 -4.81 19.65
C GLY A 134 7.47 -5.70 18.40
N ALA A 135 7.71 -7.00 18.57
CA ALA A 135 7.74 -7.96 17.46
C ALA A 135 6.40 -8.01 16.70
N ILE A 136 5.26 -7.98 17.42
CA ILE A 136 3.94 -7.94 16.76
C ILE A 136 3.76 -6.62 16.01
N ALA A 137 4.15 -5.48 16.60
CA ALA A 137 4.08 -4.17 15.94
C ALA A 137 4.93 -4.12 14.67
N ASP A 138 6.14 -4.70 14.70
CA ASP A 138 7.02 -4.83 13.53
C ASP A 138 6.38 -5.70 12.43
N VAL A 139 5.80 -6.84 12.79
CA VAL A 139 5.08 -7.70 11.83
C VAL A 139 3.91 -6.96 11.21
N CYS A 140 3.11 -6.24 12.00
CA CYS A 140 2.03 -5.41 11.49
C CYS A 140 2.53 -4.33 10.52
N ALA A 141 3.65 -3.68 10.83
CA ALA A 141 4.28 -2.71 9.94
C ALA A 141 4.72 -3.37 8.63
N MET A 142 5.42 -4.51 8.68
CA MET A 142 5.83 -5.27 7.49
C MET A 142 4.65 -5.66 6.61
N CYS A 143 3.56 -6.14 7.20
CA CYS A 143 2.33 -6.45 6.46
C CYS A 143 1.72 -5.21 5.80
N MET A 144 1.73 -4.05 6.46
CA MET A 144 1.26 -2.79 5.86
C MET A 144 2.11 -2.38 4.65
N TYR A 145 3.43 -2.56 4.73
CA TYR A 145 4.35 -2.30 3.61
C TYR A 145 4.24 -3.32 2.46
N ALA A 146 3.52 -4.43 2.62
CA ALA A 146 3.28 -5.37 1.53
C ALA A 146 2.47 -4.75 0.37
N ALA A 147 1.57 -3.81 0.65
CA ALA A 147 0.76 -3.14 -0.38
C ALA A 147 1.60 -2.36 -1.43
N PRO A 148 2.55 -1.48 -1.04
CA PRO A 148 3.46 -0.88 -2.02
C PRO A 148 4.42 -1.90 -2.66
N MET A 149 4.74 -3.02 -2.00
CA MET A 149 5.54 -4.09 -2.60
C MET A 149 4.80 -4.82 -3.74
N GLU A 150 3.49 -5.00 -3.65
CA GLU A 150 2.70 -5.51 -4.77
C GLU A 150 2.80 -4.60 -6.00
N LYS A 151 2.80 -3.28 -5.79
CA LYS A 151 2.99 -2.29 -6.86
C LYS A 151 4.39 -2.37 -7.47
N LEU A 152 5.41 -2.64 -6.67
CA LEU A 152 6.77 -2.87 -7.15
C LEU A 152 6.85 -4.07 -8.10
N LEU A 153 6.18 -5.18 -7.76
CA LEU A 153 6.10 -6.37 -8.63
C LEU A 153 5.40 -6.04 -9.96
N GLN A 154 4.38 -5.17 -9.94
CA GLN A 154 3.73 -4.69 -11.15
C GLN A 154 4.71 -3.87 -12.02
N VAL A 155 5.52 -2.99 -11.43
CA VAL A 155 6.54 -2.23 -12.19
C VAL A 155 7.56 -3.15 -12.83
N LEU A 156 8.02 -4.19 -12.14
CA LEU A 156 8.97 -5.16 -12.70
C LEU A 156 8.34 -5.98 -13.85
N LYS A 157 7.06 -6.35 -13.70
CA LYS A 157 6.31 -7.11 -14.71
C LYS A 157 6.01 -6.29 -15.97
N TYR A 158 5.57 -5.04 -15.80
CA TYR A 158 5.15 -4.16 -16.90
C TYR A 158 6.26 -3.24 -17.40
N LYS A 159 7.45 -3.27 -16.77
CA LYS A 159 8.62 -2.43 -17.10
C LYS A 159 8.31 -0.94 -17.25
N SER A 160 7.39 -0.42 -16.43
CA SER A 160 7.03 0.99 -16.46
C SER A 160 6.79 1.51 -15.05
N ALA A 161 7.46 2.61 -14.69
CA ALA A 161 7.29 3.28 -13.40
C ALA A 161 6.13 4.29 -13.38
N ALA A 162 5.24 4.27 -14.39
CA ALA A 162 4.14 5.23 -14.53
C ALA A 162 3.20 5.30 -13.32
N PHE A 163 3.15 4.26 -12.49
CA PHE A 163 2.31 4.19 -11.28
C PHE A 163 3.02 4.57 -9.99
N LEU A 164 4.35 4.78 -10.01
CA LEU A 164 5.12 5.12 -8.82
C LEU A 164 5.39 6.63 -8.79
N ASN A 165 4.87 7.30 -7.75
CA ASN A 165 5.27 8.66 -7.45
C ASN A 165 6.67 8.64 -6.80
N SER A 166 7.69 9.03 -7.56
CA SER A 166 9.09 9.06 -7.10
C SER A 166 9.27 9.87 -5.80
N HIS A 167 8.47 10.91 -5.58
CA HIS A 167 8.52 11.70 -4.35
C HIS A 167 8.09 10.90 -3.11
N MET A 168 7.10 10.00 -3.23
CA MET A 168 6.69 9.16 -2.10
C MET A 168 7.74 8.10 -1.75
N VAL A 169 8.45 7.56 -2.76
CA VAL A 169 9.53 6.59 -2.53
C VAL A 169 10.72 7.26 -1.83
N ILE A 170 11.09 8.47 -2.25
CA ILE A 170 12.16 9.25 -1.60
C ILE A 170 11.77 9.58 -0.15
N ALA A 171 10.54 10.06 0.08
CA ALA A 171 10.06 10.35 1.43
C ALA A 171 10.07 9.10 2.32
N GLY A 172 9.64 7.94 1.79
CA GLY A 172 9.71 6.66 2.49
C GLY A 172 11.15 6.22 2.80
N LEU A 173 12.08 6.41 1.86
CA LEU A 173 13.49 6.10 2.08
C LEU A 173 14.09 6.98 3.19
N THR A 174 13.85 8.29 3.16
CA THR A 174 14.31 9.21 4.21
C THR A 174 13.73 8.85 5.57
N ASN A 175 12.44 8.50 5.64
CA ASN A 175 11.81 8.03 6.87
C ASN A 175 12.52 6.79 7.42
N ASN A 176 12.75 5.78 6.59
CA ASN A 176 13.39 4.53 7.04
C ASN A 176 14.85 4.73 7.46
N CYS A 177 15.60 5.61 6.78
CA CYS A 177 16.95 5.98 7.21
C CYS A 177 16.94 6.67 8.60
N LEU A 178 15.96 7.55 8.87
CA LEU A 178 15.79 8.17 10.18
C LEU A 178 15.45 7.14 11.27
N TRP A 179 14.61 6.15 10.95
CA TRP A 179 14.30 5.04 11.86
C TRP A 179 15.49 4.11 12.10
N CYS A 180 16.27 3.78 11.07
CA CYS A 180 17.55 3.06 11.23
C CYS A 180 18.47 3.81 12.20
N ALA A 181 18.66 5.12 12.00
CA ALA A 181 19.49 5.94 12.86
C ALA A 181 18.96 5.98 14.31
N TYR A 182 17.64 6.10 14.49
CA TYR A 182 17.01 6.06 15.80
C TYR A 182 17.14 4.68 16.47
N GLY A 183 16.99 3.59 15.72
CA GLY A 183 17.17 2.22 16.23
C GLY A 183 18.60 1.97 16.69
N ILE A 184 19.60 2.40 15.92
CA ILE A 184 21.03 2.32 16.30
C ILE A 184 21.27 3.12 17.59
N LEU A 185 20.68 4.30 17.69
CA LEU A 185 20.79 5.17 18.86
C LEU A 185 20.17 4.61 20.14
N THR A 186 19.09 3.85 20.00
CA THR A 186 18.38 3.22 21.11
C THR A 186 18.86 1.79 21.39
N ALA A 187 19.86 1.31 20.63
CA ALA A 187 20.33 -0.08 20.63
C ALA A 187 19.17 -1.11 20.51
N ASN A 188 18.08 -0.72 19.87
CA ASN A 188 16.86 -1.50 19.80
C ASN A 188 16.77 -2.25 18.47
N TRP A 189 17.14 -3.52 18.50
CA TRP A 189 17.19 -4.35 17.30
C TRP A 189 15.83 -4.52 16.61
N PHE A 190 14.73 -4.48 17.37
CA PHE A 190 13.36 -4.53 16.83
C PHE A 190 13.08 -3.36 15.90
N ILE A 191 13.62 -2.17 16.20
CA ILE A 191 13.46 -1.01 15.32
C ILE A 191 14.43 -1.06 14.14
N ILE A 192 15.66 -1.53 14.36
CA ILE A 192 16.72 -1.58 13.33
C ILE A 192 16.37 -2.58 12.21
N ALA A 193 15.97 -3.79 12.57
CA ALA A 193 15.76 -4.88 11.62
C ALA A 193 14.74 -4.56 10.49
N PRO A 194 13.50 -4.13 10.77
CA PRO A 194 12.53 -3.76 9.74
C PRO A 194 12.96 -2.49 8.99
N ALA A 195 13.61 -1.54 9.66
CA ALA A 195 14.07 -0.32 9.01
C ALA A 195 15.14 -0.60 7.93
N ILE A 196 16.05 -1.56 8.15
CA ILE A 196 17.02 -2.02 7.13
C ILE A 196 16.29 -2.67 5.95
N VAL A 197 15.32 -3.55 6.22
CA VAL A 197 14.53 -4.21 5.17
C VAL A 197 13.79 -3.16 4.33
N PHE A 198 13.11 -2.20 4.94
CA PHE A 198 12.43 -1.15 4.17
C PHE A 198 13.39 -0.22 3.45
N THR A 199 14.55 0.08 4.03
CA THR A 199 15.57 0.92 3.36
C THR A 199 16.09 0.24 2.09
N THR A 200 16.37 -1.07 2.14
CA THR A 200 16.83 -1.82 0.96
C THR A 200 15.75 -1.92 -0.12
N LEU A 201 14.50 -2.20 0.28
CA LEU A 201 13.36 -2.25 -0.64
C LEU A 201 13.04 -0.90 -1.28
N ASN A 202 13.08 0.20 -0.53
CA ASN A 202 12.85 1.55 -1.07
C ASN A 202 13.99 1.99 -1.99
N SER A 203 15.24 1.63 -1.67
CA SER A 203 16.39 1.91 -2.53
C SER A 203 16.29 1.17 -3.86
N PHE A 204 15.94 -0.13 -3.82
CA PHE A 204 15.69 -0.91 -5.02
C PHE A 204 14.54 -0.35 -5.86
N THR A 205 13.45 0.06 -5.21
CA THR A 205 12.32 0.73 -5.87
C THR A 205 12.75 2.04 -6.54
N LEU A 206 13.59 2.84 -5.88
CA LEU A 206 14.09 4.10 -6.43
C LEU A 206 14.96 3.87 -7.67
N VAL A 207 15.83 2.85 -7.66
CA VAL A 207 16.64 2.47 -8.82
C VAL A 207 15.74 2.06 -9.99
N LEU A 208 14.70 1.26 -9.74
CA LEU A 208 13.73 0.88 -10.77
C LEU A 208 12.96 2.08 -11.33
N CYS A 209 12.58 3.05 -10.48
CA CYS A 209 11.94 4.29 -10.94
C CYS A 209 12.84 5.11 -11.88
N VAL A 210 14.16 5.13 -11.64
CA VAL A 210 15.11 5.84 -12.50
C VAL A 210 15.36 5.08 -13.81
N LEU A 211 15.45 3.75 -13.77
CA LEU A 211 15.68 2.93 -14.97
C LEU A 211 14.46 2.84 -15.89
N TYR A 212 13.25 2.75 -15.32
CA TYR A 212 11.98 2.64 -16.04
C TYR A 212 11.23 3.98 -16.07
N ASP A 213 11.95 5.09 -16.26
CA ASP A 213 11.37 6.44 -16.38
C ASP A 213 10.21 6.40 -17.40
N PRO A 214 9.01 6.89 -17.04
CA PRO A 214 7.86 6.93 -17.95
C PRO A 214 8.14 7.62 -19.29
N LYS A 215 9.17 8.48 -19.36
CA LYS A 215 9.61 9.14 -20.60
C LYS A 215 10.40 8.24 -21.54
N THR A 216 11.05 7.19 -21.03
CA THR A 216 11.85 6.24 -21.83
C THR A 216 11.17 4.88 -22.00
N HIS A 217 10.28 4.50 -21.07
CA HIS A 217 9.53 3.24 -21.09
C HIS A 217 8.03 3.47 -20.84
N PRO A 218 7.27 3.91 -21.87
CA PRO A 218 5.82 4.06 -21.78
C PRO A 218 5.15 2.70 -21.54
N LEU A 219 3.96 2.73 -20.91
CA LEU A 219 3.18 1.54 -20.63
C LEU A 219 2.88 0.75 -21.92
N PRO A 220 3.03 -0.59 -21.93
CA PRO A 220 2.61 -1.41 -23.06
C PRO A 220 1.11 -1.24 -23.36
N ASP A 221 0.73 -1.17 -24.65
CA ASP A 221 -0.65 -0.93 -25.10
C ASP A 221 -1.70 -1.92 -24.53
N ASP A 222 -1.28 -3.13 -24.16
CA ASP A 222 -2.12 -4.15 -23.53
C ASP A 222 -2.72 -3.71 -22.17
N PHE A 223 -2.07 -2.78 -21.46
CA PHE A 223 -2.59 -2.24 -20.19
C PHE A 223 -3.88 -1.42 -20.40
N HIS A 224 -3.92 -0.62 -21.46
CA HIS A 224 -5.13 0.15 -21.83
C HIS A 224 -6.26 -0.76 -22.32
N ARG A 225 -5.91 -1.91 -22.91
CA ARG A 225 -6.87 -2.91 -23.38
C ARG A 225 -7.54 -3.67 -22.23
N GLN A 226 -6.82 -3.95 -21.14
CA GLN A 226 -7.40 -4.57 -19.93
C GLN A 226 -8.36 -3.63 -19.17
N GLN A 227 -8.14 -2.31 -19.20
CA GLN A 227 -9.09 -1.35 -18.61
C GLN A 227 -10.35 -1.16 -19.46
N THR A 228 -10.24 -1.22 -20.79
CA THR A 228 -11.40 -1.04 -21.69
C THR A 228 -12.29 -2.28 -21.76
N THR A 229 -11.75 -3.49 -21.63
CA THR A 229 -12.55 -4.73 -21.55
C THR A 229 -13.25 -4.91 -20.21
N SER A 230 -12.81 -4.23 -19.14
CA SER A 230 -13.44 -4.26 -17.81
C SER A 230 -14.70 -3.38 -17.68
N ASN A 231 -15.10 -2.64 -18.73
CA ASN A 231 -16.32 -1.80 -18.73
C ASN A 231 -17.57 -2.52 -19.30
N GLY A 232 -17.51 -3.84 -19.54
CA GLY A 232 -18.69 -4.70 -19.71
C GLY A 232 -19.13 -5.34 -18.38
N PRO A 233 -20.38 -5.82 -18.23
CA PRO A 233 -20.89 -6.31 -16.95
C PRO A 233 -19.99 -7.41 -16.36
N PRO A 234 -19.68 -7.38 -15.06
CA PRO A 234 -18.55 -8.09 -14.50
C PRO A 234 -18.83 -9.60 -14.40
N ALA A 235 -18.07 -10.37 -15.18
CA ALA A 235 -17.84 -11.80 -14.92
C ALA A 235 -16.33 -12.04 -14.95
N LEU A 236 -15.74 -12.30 -13.78
CA LEU A 236 -14.50 -13.06 -13.51
C LEU A 236 -14.07 -12.69 -12.07
N ALA A 237 -14.49 -13.44 -11.05
CA ALA A 237 -13.87 -14.70 -10.60
C ALA A 237 -12.38 -14.45 -10.25
N SER A 238 -11.98 -14.37 -8.98
CA SER A 238 -11.84 -15.52 -8.07
C SER A 238 -11.45 -16.79 -8.82
N GLU A 239 -10.18 -16.94 -9.14
CA GLU A 239 -9.51 -18.24 -9.14
C GLU A 239 -8.01 -18.06 -9.31
N SER A 240 -7.26 -18.29 -8.25
CA SER A 240 -5.95 -18.94 -8.36
C SER A 240 -5.72 -19.70 -7.08
N THR A 241 -6.33 -20.87 -7.00
CA THR A 241 -5.95 -21.91 -6.06
C THR A 241 -5.89 -23.21 -6.83
N SER A 242 -4.71 -23.83 -6.79
CA SER A 242 -4.40 -25.19 -7.23
C SER A 242 -4.45 -25.47 -8.74
N LYS A 243 -3.30 -25.83 -9.33
CA LYS A 243 -2.97 -27.24 -9.60
C LYS A 243 -1.59 -27.34 -10.25
N MET A 244 -0.66 -27.90 -9.48
CA MET A 244 0.47 -28.66 -10.01
C MET A 244 -0.05 -30.08 -10.29
N SER A 245 0.52 -30.75 -11.31
CA SER A 245 0.29 -32.15 -11.73
C SER A 245 -0.79 -32.38 -12.80
N ALA A 246 -0.35 -32.59 -14.05
CA ALA A 246 -0.51 -33.89 -14.75
C ALA A 246 0.12 -33.83 -16.15
N ILE A 247 1.01 -34.79 -16.39
CA ILE A 247 1.67 -35.13 -17.64
C ILE A 247 0.73 -36.01 -18.50
N SER A 248 0.90 -35.95 -19.82
CA SER A 248 0.45 -36.91 -20.85
C SER A 248 -1.00 -36.84 -21.35
N HIS A 249 -1.22 -36.38 -22.60
CA HIS A 249 -1.33 -37.27 -23.76
C HIS A 249 -1.52 -36.48 -25.06
N LYS A 250 -0.82 -36.98 -26.09
CA LYS A 250 -0.84 -36.59 -27.50
C LYS A 250 -1.98 -37.34 -28.21
N ALA A 251 -2.80 -36.65 -29.02
CA ALA A 251 -3.51 -37.21 -30.18
C ALA A 251 -4.13 -36.11 -31.05
N GLU A 252 -3.92 -36.23 -32.37
CA GLU A 252 -4.46 -35.43 -33.47
C GLU A 252 -5.97 -35.58 -33.68
N SER A 253 -6.65 -34.54 -34.18
CA SER A 253 -7.60 -34.69 -35.30
C SER A 253 -7.95 -33.35 -35.97
N THR A 254 -7.89 -33.38 -37.28
CA THR A 254 -8.08 -32.35 -38.32
C THR A 254 -9.56 -31.96 -38.55
N ALA A 255 -9.87 -30.66 -38.75
CA ALA A 255 -10.92 -30.16 -39.66
C ALA A 255 -10.90 -28.60 -39.77
N PRO A 256 -11.11 -27.99 -40.97
CA PRO A 256 -11.02 -26.54 -41.19
C PRO A 256 -12.38 -25.81 -41.31
N SER A 257 -12.41 -24.56 -40.80
CA SER A 257 -13.24 -23.35 -41.12
C SER A 257 -14.76 -23.45 -41.38
N PRO A 258 -15.55 -22.41 -41.03
CA PRO A 258 -15.78 -21.38 -42.04
C PRO A 258 -15.71 -19.92 -41.55
N ALA A 259 -15.47 -19.07 -42.55
CA ALA A 259 -15.35 -17.62 -42.55
C ALA A 259 -16.41 -16.85 -41.75
N PHE A 260 -15.96 -15.78 -41.08
CA PHE A 260 -16.81 -14.64 -40.75
C PHE A 260 -16.25 -13.41 -41.48
N GLU A 261 -16.98 -12.96 -42.50
CA GLU A 261 -16.70 -11.76 -43.28
C GLU A 261 -16.65 -10.52 -42.38
N ALA A 262 -15.55 -9.77 -42.46
CA ALA A 262 -15.45 -8.44 -41.89
C ALA A 262 -16.14 -7.43 -42.83
N ILE A 263 -17.27 -6.88 -42.40
CA ILE A 263 -17.91 -5.73 -43.04
C ILE A 263 -17.01 -4.51 -42.80
N LEU A 264 -16.29 -4.09 -43.85
CA LEU A 264 -15.58 -2.81 -43.91
C LEU A 264 -16.60 -1.69 -44.17
N SER A 265 -16.66 -0.71 -43.28
CA SER A 265 -17.42 0.53 -43.47
C SER A 265 -16.69 1.46 -44.46
N PRO A 266 -17.35 2.09 -45.45
CA PRO A 266 -16.67 2.94 -46.40
C PRO A 266 -16.35 4.32 -45.78
N LEU A 267 -15.08 4.71 -45.80
CA LEU A 267 -14.64 6.09 -45.61
C LEU A 267 -14.94 6.87 -46.90
N THR A 268 -15.95 7.74 -46.87
CA THR A 268 -16.15 8.75 -47.92
C THR A 268 -15.13 9.86 -47.75
N SER A 269 -14.12 9.87 -48.63
CA SER A 269 -13.20 11.00 -48.82
C SER A 269 -13.92 12.13 -49.56
N ILE A 270 -14.17 13.26 -48.89
CA ILE A 270 -14.58 14.49 -49.57
C ILE A 270 -13.31 15.17 -50.11
N HIS A 271 -13.09 15.04 -51.42
CA HIS A 271 -12.22 15.92 -52.19
C HIS A 271 -12.91 17.29 -52.32
N VAL A 272 -12.29 18.34 -51.79
CA VAL A 272 -12.64 19.72 -52.14
C VAL A 272 -11.86 20.07 -53.41
N ALA A 273 -12.57 20.03 -54.54
CA ALA A 273 -12.08 20.57 -55.81
C ALA A 273 -12.16 22.11 -55.80
N LYS A 274 -11.19 22.71 -56.45
CA LYS A 274 -10.93 24.15 -56.56
C LYS A 274 -11.12 24.52 -58.04
N GLU A 275 -11.98 25.48 -58.37
CA GLU A 275 -11.98 26.30 -59.61
C GLU A 275 -13.14 27.31 -59.56
N THR A 276 -12.91 28.62 -59.37
CA THR A 276 -12.65 29.73 -60.33
C THR A 276 -13.90 30.49 -60.86
N ALA A 277 -13.91 31.79 -60.52
CA ALA A 277 -14.24 32.97 -61.34
C ALA A 277 -15.69 33.29 -61.78
N TRP A 278 -16.13 34.52 -61.43
CA TRP A 278 -16.59 35.63 -62.32
C TRP A 278 -17.75 36.42 -61.70
N SER A 279 -17.44 37.69 -61.34
CA SER A 279 -18.19 38.95 -61.54
C SER A 279 -17.96 39.91 -60.37
#